data_AF-A0A963MSK0-F1
#
_entry.id   AF-A0A963MSK0-F1
#
_cell.length_a   1.000
_cell.length_b   1.000
_cell.length_c   1.000
_cell.angle_alpha   90.00
_cell.angle_beta   90.00
_cell.angle_gamma   90.00
#
_symmetry.space_group_name_H-M   'P 1'
#
loop_
_entity.id
_entity.type
_entity.pdbx_description
1 polymer ?
#
loop_
_entity_poly.entity_id
_entity_poly.type
_entity_poly.pdbx_seq_one_letter_code
_entity_poly.pdbx_strand_id
1 'polypeptide(L)' 'MIALIMFVVCLLMLTLGYPVAFTFGGVAVFFGLYAEGLDLFMLVAYRLHAIMTNITLMAVPLFIFMGLVLEKSGIAER' A
#
# COMPACT_ATOMS: atom_id res chain seq x y z
N MET A 1 -17.37 16.29 2.41
CA MET A 1 -18.61 15.58 2.81
C MET A 1 -18.50 14.06 2.60
N ILE A 2 -18.04 13.59 1.44
CA ILE A 2 -17.92 12.16 1.10
C ILE A 2 -17.11 11.37 2.13
N ALA A 3 -15.98 11.91 2.63
CA ALA A 3 -15.16 11.26 3.65
C ALA A 3 -15.91 10.97 4.97
N LEU A 4 -16.79 11.86 5.41
CA LEU A 4 -17.62 11.65 6.61
C LEU A 4 -18.64 10.52 6.38
N ILE A 5 -19.24 10.48 5.18
CA ILE A 5 -20.21 9.43 4.81
C ILE A 5 -19.49 8.08 4.73
N MET A 6 -18.33 8.01 4.08
CA MET A 6 -17.47 6.83 4.02
C MET A 6 -17.13 6.30 5.43
N PHE A 7 -16.76 7.21 6.33
CA PHE A 7 -16.40 6.87 7.70
C PHE A 7 -17.58 6.24 8.45
N VAL A 8 -18.77 6.83 8.37
CA VAL A 8 -19.98 6.29 9.02
C VAL A 8 -20.37 4.93 8.43
N VAL A 9 -20.32 4.77 7.11
CA VAL A 9 -20.63 3.50 6.43
C VAL A 9 -19.64 2.40 6.83
N CYS A 10 -18.34 2.69 6.86
CA CYS A 10 -17.33 1.76 7.36
C CYS A 10 -17.61 1.33 8.80
N LEU A 11 -17.93 2.28 9.69
CA LEU A 11 -18.18 2.00 11.10
C LEU A 11 -19.39 1.09 11.27
N LEU A 12 -20.49 1.35 10.56
CA LEU A 12 -21.68 0.50 10.57
C LEU A 12 -21.37 -0.92 10.08
N MET A 13 -20.65 -1.06 8.96
CA MET A 13 -20.26 -2.38 8.45
C MET A 13 -19.36 -3.17 9.40
N LEU A 14 -18.44 -2.49 10.10
CA LEU A 14 -17.59 -3.13 11.10
C LEU A 14 -18.41 -3.57 12.33
N THR A 15 -19.38 -2.77 12.78
CA THR A 15 -20.26 -3.16 13.89
C THR A 15 -21.19 -4.33 13.57
N LEU A 16 -21.51 -4.54 12.29
CA LEU A 16 -22.25 -5.71 11.80
C LEU A 16 -21.41 -7.01 11.82
N GLY A 17 -20.13 -6.93 12.19
CA GLY A 17 -19.26 -8.10 12.34
C GLY A 17 -18.65 -8.60 11.04
N TYR A 18 -18.71 -7.83 9.95
CA TYR A 18 -18.06 -8.20 8.70
C TYR A 18 -16.53 -8.17 8.84
N PRO A 19 -15.78 -9.07 8.16
CA PRO A 19 -14.33 -9.10 8.25
C PRO A 19 -13.72 -7.79 7.74
N VAL A 20 -12.81 -7.24 8.55
CA VAL A 20 -12.21 -5.91 8.40
C VAL A 20 -11.66 -5.67 6.99
N ALA A 21 -10.95 -6.66 6.44
CA ALA A 21 -10.33 -6.57 5.11
C ALA A 21 -11.35 -6.29 3.99
N PHE A 22 -12.49 -6.99 4.00
CA PHE A 22 -13.53 -6.83 2.98
C PHE A 22 -14.29 -5.51 3.15
N THR A 23 -14.54 -5.09 4.39
CA THR A 23 -15.21 -3.81 4.65
C THR A 23 -14.38 -2.61 4.20
N PHE A 24 -13.09 -2.56 4.54
CA PHE A 24 -12.24 -1.44 4.12
C PHE A 24 -12.00 -1.45 2.61
N GLY A 25 -11.73 -2.62 2.01
CA GLY A 25 -11.54 -2.73 0.57
C GLY A 25 -12.79 -2.37 -0.23
N GLY A 26 -13.94 -2.94 0.15
CA GLY A 26 -15.22 -2.72 -0.54
C GLY A 26 -15.70 -1.27 -0.45
N VAL A 27 -15.69 -0.68 0.76
CA VAL A 27 -16.11 0.72 0.94
C VAL A 27 -15.15 1.68 0.23
N ALA A 28 -13.83 1.42 0.27
CA ALA A 28 -12.86 2.25 -0.45
C ALA A 28 -13.05 2.22 -1.97
N VAL A 29 -13.29 1.04 -2.56
CA VAL A 29 -13.53 0.91 -4.01
C VAL A 29 -14.87 1.54 -4.39
N PHE A 30 -15.94 1.28 -3.64
CA PHE A 30 -17.28 1.79 -3.96
C PHE A 30 -17.32 3.32 -3.92
N PHE A 31 -16.85 3.92 -2.83
CA PHE A 31 -16.84 5.38 -2.71
C PHE A 31 -15.76 6.05 -3.56
N GLY A 32 -14.63 5.38 -3.76
CA GLY A 32 -13.58 5.88 -4.63
C GLY A 32 -14.04 5.95 -6.11
N LEU A 33 -14.75 4.92 -6.59
CA LEU A 33 -15.38 4.94 -7.92
C LEU A 33 -16.50 5.98 -8.00
N TYR A 34 -17.27 6.17 -6.93
CA TYR A 34 -18.32 7.19 -6.89
C TYR A 34 -17.76 8.63 -6.93
N ALA A 35 -16.61 8.87 -6.30
CA ALA A 35 -16.01 10.20 -6.23
C ALA A 35 -15.17 10.55 -7.48
N GLU A 36 -14.33 9.63 -7.94
CA GLU A 36 -13.31 9.88 -8.97
C GLU A 36 -13.54 9.07 -10.26
N GLY A 37 -14.54 8.17 -10.30
CA GLY A 37 -14.79 7.33 -11.46
C GLY A 37 -13.63 6.37 -11.77
N LEU A 38 -13.34 6.18 -13.06
CA LEU A 38 -12.27 5.31 -13.52
C LEU A 38 -10.86 5.85 -13.21
N ASP A 39 -10.73 7.15 -12.90
CA ASP A 39 -9.43 7.75 -12.56
C ASP A 39 -8.89 7.26 -11.20
N LEU A 40 -9.73 6.59 -10.39
CA LEU A 40 -9.30 5.85 -9.22
C LEU A 40 -8.16 4.86 -9.52
N PHE A 41 -8.18 4.21 -10.69
CA PHE A 41 -7.13 3.26 -11.07
C PHE A 41 -5.77 3.95 -11.30
N MET A 42 -5.77 5.22 -11.71
CA MET A 42 -4.55 6.01 -11.81
C MET A 42 -3.96 6.25 -10.42
N LEU A 43 -4.80 6.46 -9.41
CA LEU A 43 -4.39 6.62 -8.02
C LEU A 43 -3.71 5.36 -7.46
N VAL A 44 -4.13 4.17 -7.89
CA VAL A 44 -3.45 2.90 -7.59
C VAL A 44 -2.04 2.89 -8.18
N ALA A 45 -1.88 3.29 -9.44
CA ALA A 45 -0.56 3.36 -10.08
C ALA A 45 0.37 4.36 -9.35
N TYR A 46 -0.16 5.53 -8.95
CA TYR A 46 0.59 6.50 -8.14
C TYR A 46 1.02 5.94 -6.78
N ARG A 47 0.14 5.19 -6.10
CA ARG A 47 0.46 4.54 -4.83
C ARG A 47 1.55 3.49 -4.99
N LEU A 48 1.49 2.66 -6.04
CA LEU A 48 2.53 1.68 -6.34
C LEU A 48 3.87 2.36 -6.62
N HIS A 49 3.87 3.43 -7.41
CA HIS A 49 5.07 4.20 -7.68
C HIS A 49 5.68 4.78 -6.39
N ALA A 50 4.85 5.35 -5.51
CA ALA A 50 5.30 5.88 -4.22
C ALA A 50 5.91 4.83 -3.29
N ILE A 51 5.43 3.58 -3.35
CA ILE A 51 6.01 2.46 -2.59
C ILE A 51 7.37 2.06 -3.18
N MET A 52 7.49 1.99 -4.51
CA MET A 52 8.76 1.65 -5.17
C MET A 52 9.85 2.71 -4.93
N THR A 53 9.47 3.99 -4.85
CA THR A 53 10.41 5.10 -4.56
C THR A 53 10.64 5.31 -3.07
N ASN A 54 10.08 4.45 -2.20
CA ASN A 54 10.29 4.53 -0.78
C ASN A 54 11.74 4.15 -0.44
N ILE A 55 12.49 5.09 0.15
CA ILE A 55 13.91 4.95 0.47
C ILE A 55 14.16 3.74 1.39
N THR A 56 13.25 3.45 2.32
CA THR A 56 13.37 2.30 3.23
C THR A 56 13.27 0.97 2.49
N LEU A 57 12.35 0.86 1.52
CA LEU A 57 12.20 -0.34 0.72
C LEU A 57 13.35 -0.48 -0.30
N MET A 58 13.82 0.63 -0.87
CA MET A 58 15.01 0.65 -1.75
C MET A 58 16.30 0.28 -1.02
N ALA A 59 16.39 0.53 0.29
CA ALA A 59 17.54 0.12 1.10
C ALA A 59 17.69 -1.41 1.16
N VAL A 60 16.60 -2.19 1.08
CA VAL A 60 16.65 -3.65 1.20
C VAL A 60 17.42 -4.31 0.03
N PRO A 61 17.10 -4.05 -1.26
CA PRO A 61 17.90 -4.57 -2.37
C PRO A 61 19.35 -4.13 -2.35
N LEU A 62 19.61 -2.86 -2.02
CA LEU A 62 20.97 -2.32 -1.95
C LEU A 62 21.79 -2.96 -0.81
N PHE A 63 21.14 -3.25 0.31
CA PHE A 63 21.75 -3.99 1.42
C PHE A 63 22.10 -5.42 1.02
N ILE A 64 21.19 -6.12 0.33
CA ILE A 64 21.46 -7.46 -0.21
C ILE A 64 22.62 -7.41 -1.23
N PHE A 65 22.65 -6.39 -2.09
CA PHE A 65 23.71 -6.18 -3.06
C PHE A 65 25.08 -5.96 -2.39
N MET A 66 25.14 -5.08 -1.39
CA MET A 66 26.36 -4.87 -0.59
C MET A 66 26.82 -6.17 0.06
N GLY A 67 25.89 -6.94 0.67
CA GLY A 67 26.20 -8.24 1.27
C GLY A 67 26.81 -9.21 0.26
N LEU A 68 26.22 -9.34 -0.92
CA LEU A 68 26.74 -10.17 -2.01
C LEU A 68 28.11 -9.72 -2.51
N VAL A 69 28.35 -8.41 -2.61
CA VAL A 69 29.66 -7.87 -3.01
C VAL A 69 30.73 -8.17 -1.95
N LEU A 70 30.40 -8.01 -0.67
CA LEU A 70 31.32 -8.34 0.44
C LEU A 70 31.64 -9.85 0.51
N GLU A 71 30.63 -10.70 0.26
CA GLU A 71 30.79 -12.16 0.18
C GLU A 71 31.68 -12.55 -1.00
N LYS A 72 31.42 -12.02 -2.19
CA LYS A 72 32.19 -12.33 -3.41
C LYS A 72 33.61 -11.78 -3.40
N SER A 73 33.86 -10.68 -2.69
CA SER A 73 35.19 -10.07 -2.59
C SER A 73 36.08 -10.73 -1.52
N GLY A 74 35.54 -11.65 -0.71
CA GLY A 74 36.28 -12.31 0.37
C GLY A 74 36.68 -11.36 1.51
N ILE A 75 36.15 -10.14 1.53
CA ILE A 75 36.37 -9.15 2.60
C ILE A 75 35.49 -9.47 3.81
N ALA A 76 34.35 -10.14 3.60
CA ALA A 76 33.46 -10.57 4.69
C ALA A 76 34.03 -11.69 5.56
N GLU A 77 34.99 -12.46 5.04
CA GLU A 77 35.50 -13.69 5.67
C GLU A 77 36.84 -13.48 6.42
N ARG A 78 37.43 -12.28 6.30
CA ARG A 78 38.63 -11.85 7.03
C ARG A 78 38.28 -11.03 8.25
#